data_AF-A0A0P8XJQ0-F1
#
_entry.id   AF-A0A0P8XJQ0-F1
#
_cell.length_a   1.000
_cell.length_b   1.000
_cell.length_c   1.000
_cell.angle_alpha   90.00
_cell.angle_beta   90.00
_cell.angle_gamma   90.00
#
_symmetry.space_group_name_H-M   'P 1'
#
loop_
_entity.id
_entity.type
_entity.pdbx_description
1 polymer ?
#
loop_
_entity_poly.entity_id
_entity_poly.type
_entity_poly.pdbx_seq_one_letter_code
_entity_poly.pdbx_strand_id
1 'polypeptide(L)'
;MINENINQQIRINARLFDASHKSIQELNDVVARVNAIDGDLHAVTATLHKAIILADQVAEITRACQLAKTGVTNSNLLDHEEIETILTEVNDLPYQNAVEAVEFSRPTVLSNGTTLLYILALPKVSNRRYELVRLYPTVSGGRQIVLEHHKFALNGEETYAVVGSCSSIGNITVCPEEDLIALEENSCIPRLLKGGHASCSYLRSNEEVVQLVEDGTLFLSNYNGSLATLERDYQLEGTYIVQFNNEVVAVRNQNFTAYSANHPMALPPVLTNITVAGCRPSLGYVDDVNTQNTQAMSGVSRGVTFSYVLEASLTLVVFLILFIIWRKLTSTEGIPTTRVITEDLESPKRTSTTAYHSVN
;
A
#
# COMPACT_ATOMS: atom_id res chain seq x y z
N MET A 1 -31.08 -35.27 -7.76
CA MET A 1 -31.16 -33.92 -7.17
C MET A 1 -31.09 -32.77 -8.20
N ILE A 2 -31.20 -33.02 -9.51
CA ILE A 2 -31.17 -31.97 -10.56
C ILE A 2 -32.59 -31.46 -10.92
N ASN A 3 -33.63 -32.20 -10.56
CA ASN A 3 -35.01 -31.95 -11.01
C ASN A 3 -35.80 -30.94 -10.15
N GLU A 4 -35.38 -30.69 -8.90
CA GLU A 4 -36.09 -29.73 -8.01
C GLU A 4 -35.69 -28.27 -8.28
N ASN A 5 -34.43 -28.03 -8.65
CA ASN A 5 -33.89 -26.69 -8.94
C ASN A 5 -34.52 -26.07 -10.20
N ILE A 6 -34.84 -26.90 -11.20
CA ILE A 6 -35.56 -26.47 -12.42
C ILE A 6 -37.00 -26.08 -12.09
N ASN A 7 -37.66 -26.83 -11.18
CA ASN A 7 -39.05 -26.55 -10.80
C ASN A 7 -39.22 -25.25 -10.01
N GLN A 8 -38.24 -24.87 -9.17
CA GLN A 8 -38.30 -23.58 -8.44
C GLN A 8 -38.01 -22.38 -9.34
N GLN A 9 -37.02 -22.48 -10.25
CA GLN A 9 -36.79 -21.43 -11.26
C GLN A 9 -38.00 -21.22 -12.19
N ILE A 10 -38.72 -22.28 -12.55
CA ILE A 10 -39.94 -22.18 -13.35
C ILE A 10 -41.07 -21.45 -12.58
N ARG A 11 -41.12 -21.58 -11.24
CA ARG A 11 -42.22 -21.08 -10.42
C ARG A 11 -42.17 -19.56 -10.18
N ILE A 12 -40.98 -18.98 -10.02
CA ILE A 12 -40.79 -17.52 -9.96
C ILE A 12 -41.11 -16.88 -11.32
N ASN A 13 -40.67 -17.52 -12.41
CA ASN A 13 -40.94 -17.06 -13.77
C ASN A 13 -42.46 -17.02 -14.08
N ALA A 14 -43.22 -18.04 -13.66
CA ALA A 14 -44.66 -18.09 -13.93
C ALA A 14 -45.42 -16.87 -13.35
N ARG A 15 -45.05 -16.42 -12.14
CA ARG A 15 -45.77 -15.33 -11.45
C ARG A 15 -45.42 -13.94 -11.97
N LEU A 16 -44.15 -13.71 -12.33
CA LEU A 16 -43.75 -12.44 -12.98
C LEU A 16 -44.41 -12.29 -14.36
N PHE A 17 -44.56 -13.41 -15.08
CA PHE A 17 -45.34 -13.47 -16.32
C PHE A 17 -46.82 -13.21 -16.07
N ASP A 18 -47.43 -13.78 -15.03
CA ASP A 18 -48.84 -13.51 -14.68
C ASP A 18 -49.07 -12.05 -14.28
N ALA A 19 -48.18 -11.44 -13.50
CA ALA A 19 -48.26 -10.03 -13.11
C ALA A 19 -48.12 -9.09 -14.32
N SER A 20 -47.14 -9.36 -15.19
CA SER A 20 -46.95 -8.61 -16.45
C SER A 20 -48.14 -8.80 -17.40
N HIS A 21 -48.66 -10.02 -17.52
CA HIS A 21 -49.82 -10.32 -18.35
C HIS A 21 -51.09 -9.64 -17.82
N LYS A 22 -51.26 -9.59 -16.50
CA LYS A 22 -52.35 -8.87 -15.84
C LYS A 22 -52.24 -7.36 -16.06
N SER A 23 -51.05 -6.77 -15.91
CA SER A 23 -50.82 -5.35 -16.23
C SER A 23 -51.09 -5.03 -17.71
N ILE A 24 -50.70 -5.92 -18.64
CA ILE A 24 -51.01 -5.78 -20.08
C ILE A 24 -52.51 -5.91 -20.35
N GLN A 25 -53.20 -6.85 -19.69
CA GLN A 25 -54.66 -6.96 -19.78
C GLN A 25 -55.35 -5.72 -19.25
N GLU A 26 -54.92 -5.18 -18.11
CA GLU A 26 -55.46 -3.94 -17.55
C GLU A 26 -55.20 -2.74 -18.47
N LEU A 27 -54.06 -2.70 -19.16
CA LEU A 27 -53.72 -1.68 -20.14
C LEU A 27 -54.58 -1.78 -21.41
N ASN A 28 -54.83 -2.99 -21.90
CA ASN A 28 -55.77 -3.23 -23.00
C ASN A 28 -57.20 -2.87 -22.61
N ASP A 29 -57.61 -3.12 -21.36
CA ASP A 29 -58.93 -2.75 -20.84
C ASP A 29 -59.07 -1.23 -20.69
N VAL A 30 -57.97 -0.53 -20.33
CA VAL A 30 -57.87 0.93 -20.34
C VAL A 30 -57.99 1.47 -21.77
N VAL A 31 -57.24 0.94 -22.73
CA VAL A 31 -57.29 1.36 -24.15
C VAL A 31 -58.69 1.12 -24.75
N ALA A 32 -59.31 -0.01 -24.45
CA ALA A 32 -60.67 -0.33 -24.89
C ALA A 32 -61.72 0.63 -24.30
N ARG A 33 -61.58 1.01 -23.03
CA ARG A 33 -62.48 1.99 -22.38
C ARG A 33 -62.25 3.42 -22.84
N VAL A 34 -61.00 3.82 -23.12
CA VAL A 34 -60.67 5.12 -23.71
C VAL A 34 -61.37 5.32 -25.06
N ASN A 35 -61.50 4.25 -25.85
CA ASN A 35 -62.25 4.28 -27.12
C ASN A 35 -63.78 4.31 -26.93
N ALA A 36 -64.29 4.07 -25.72
CA ALA A 36 -65.71 4.00 -25.38
C ALA A 36 -66.16 5.12 -24.40
N ILE A 37 -65.32 6.13 -24.15
CA ILE A 37 -65.65 7.24 -23.23
C ILE A 37 -66.68 8.15 -23.89
N ASP A 38 -67.95 7.82 -23.70
CA ASP A 38 -69.07 8.75 -23.80
C ASP A 38 -69.48 9.13 -22.36
N GLY A 39 -69.04 10.30 -21.89
CA GLY A 39 -69.60 11.01 -20.73
C GLY A 39 -69.44 10.45 -19.30
N ASP A 40 -69.00 9.22 -19.08
CA ASP A 40 -68.93 8.64 -17.73
C ASP A 40 -67.67 9.09 -16.95
N LEU A 41 -67.85 10.08 -16.07
CA LEU A 41 -66.81 10.64 -15.19
C LEU A 41 -66.18 9.57 -14.25
N HIS A 42 -66.94 8.55 -13.85
CA HIS A 42 -66.39 7.46 -13.04
C HIS A 42 -65.47 6.56 -13.86
N ALA A 43 -65.82 6.28 -15.12
CA ALA A 43 -64.96 5.56 -16.05
C ALA A 43 -63.67 6.35 -16.36
N VAL A 44 -63.76 7.67 -16.55
CA VAL A 44 -62.60 8.56 -16.75
C VAL A 44 -61.67 8.53 -15.53
N THR A 45 -62.22 8.66 -14.32
CA THR A 45 -61.42 8.70 -13.08
C THR A 45 -60.74 7.35 -12.79
N ALA A 46 -61.45 6.24 -12.99
CA ALA A 46 -60.88 4.90 -12.83
C ALA A 46 -59.78 4.62 -13.86
N THR A 47 -59.96 5.10 -15.09
CA THR A 47 -58.97 4.97 -16.17
C THR A 47 -57.71 5.79 -15.87
N LEU A 48 -57.87 7.02 -15.39
CA LEU A 48 -56.76 7.87 -14.97
C LEU A 48 -55.98 7.25 -13.81
N HIS A 49 -56.68 6.71 -12.80
CA HIS A 49 -56.04 6.05 -11.67
C HIS A 49 -55.21 4.84 -12.10
N LYS A 50 -55.75 4.00 -12.98
CA LYS A 50 -55.01 2.86 -13.58
C LYS A 50 -53.80 3.33 -14.39
N ALA A 51 -53.93 4.40 -15.18
CA ALA A 51 -52.83 4.94 -15.96
C ALA A 51 -51.69 5.48 -15.07
N ILE A 52 -52.02 6.11 -13.94
CA ILE A 52 -51.03 6.56 -12.95
C ILE A 52 -50.28 5.37 -12.34
N ILE A 53 -50.99 4.32 -11.92
CA ILE A 53 -50.38 3.11 -11.37
C ILE A 53 -49.44 2.46 -12.39
N LEU A 54 -49.87 2.35 -13.66
CA LEU A 54 -49.04 1.79 -14.73
C LEU A 54 -47.78 2.63 -14.99
N ALA A 55 -47.89 3.96 -14.97
CA ALA A 55 -46.74 4.84 -15.13
C ALA A 55 -45.71 4.64 -14.01
N ASP A 56 -46.17 4.48 -12.77
CA ASP A 56 -45.33 4.22 -11.61
C ASP A 56 -44.62 2.86 -11.71
N GLN A 57 -45.35 1.81 -12.09
CA GLN A 57 -44.77 0.48 -12.34
C GLN A 57 -43.69 0.51 -13.44
N VAL A 58 -43.94 1.23 -14.54
CA VAL A 58 -42.95 1.38 -15.63
C VAL A 58 -41.71 2.14 -15.15
N ALA A 59 -41.89 3.15 -14.29
CA ALA A 59 -40.78 3.88 -13.70
C ALA A 59 -39.90 2.98 -12.82
N GLU A 60 -40.50 2.14 -11.98
CA GLU A 60 -39.76 1.19 -11.13
C GLU A 60 -39.03 0.10 -11.94
N ILE A 61 -39.64 -0.41 -13.01
CA ILE A 61 -38.96 -1.33 -13.94
C ILE A 61 -37.77 -0.65 -14.61
N THR A 62 -37.93 0.61 -15.04
CA THR A 62 -36.85 1.39 -15.66
C THR A 62 -35.70 1.58 -14.67
N ARG A 63 -36.01 1.91 -13.42
CA ARG A 63 -35.04 2.04 -12.34
C ARG A 63 -34.33 0.71 -12.06
N ALA A 64 -35.07 -0.40 -12.00
CA ALA A 64 -34.48 -1.72 -11.81
C ALA A 64 -33.49 -2.09 -12.91
N CYS A 65 -33.80 -1.75 -14.17
CA CYS A 65 -32.88 -1.95 -15.28
C CYS A 65 -31.62 -1.10 -15.17
N GLN A 66 -31.74 0.15 -14.71
CA GLN A 66 -30.59 1.04 -14.50
C GLN A 66 -29.69 0.52 -13.36
N LEU A 67 -30.29 0.14 -12.24
CA LEU A 67 -29.58 -0.41 -11.08
C LEU A 67 -28.90 -1.74 -11.43
N ALA A 68 -29.56 -2.58 -12.23
CA ALA A 68 -28.98 -3.85 -12.65
C ALA A 68 -27.73 -3.71 -13.52
N LYS A 69 -27.61 -2.62 -14.32
CA LYS A 69 -26.37 -2.32 -15.06
C LYS A 69 -25.19 -2.07 -14.13
N THR A 70 -25.45 -1.61 -12.92
CA THR A 70 -24.44 -1.42 -11.86
C THR A 70 -24.35 -2.60 -10.90
N GLY A 71 -25.08 -3.69 -11.15
CA GLY A 71 -25.12 -4.86 -10.27
C GLY A 71 -25.88 -4.63 -8.96
N VAL A 72 -26.72 -3.59 -8.88
CA VAL A 72 -27.50 -3.24 -7.69
C VAL A 72 -28.94 -3.68 -7.86
N THR A 73 -29.48 -4.37 -6.85
CA THR A 73 -30.87 -4.87 -6.88
C THR A 73 -31.87 -3.77 -6.53
N ASN A 74 -32.99 -3.72 -7.26
CA ASN A 74 -34.13 -2.88 -6.88
C ASN A 74 -35.07 -3.69 -5.98
N SER A 75 -35.00 -3.46 -4.68
CA SER A 75 -35.86 -4.14 -3.69
C SER A 75 -37.34 -3.79 -3.85
N ASN A 76 -37.69 -2.64 -4.43
CA ASN A 76 -39.08 -2.25 -4.68
C ASN A 76 -39.77 -3.13 -5.74
N LEU A 77 -39.00 -3.87 -6.53
CA LEU A 77 -39.54 -4.77 -7.55
C LEU A 77 -39.94 -6.14 -6.98
N LEU A 78 -39.51 -6.44 -5.75
CA LEU A 78 -39.81 -7.70 -5.07
C LEU A 78 -41.02 -7.54 -4.16
N ASP A 79 -41.96 -8.47 -4.24
CA ASP A 79 -43.07 -8.52 -3.30
C ASP A 79 -42.70 -9.25 -2.00
N HIS A 80 -43.58 -9.16 -0.99
CA HIS A 80 -43.33 -9.76 0.31
C HIS A 80 -43.25 -11.30 0.27
N GLU A 81 -44.02 -11.95 -0.60
CA GLU A 81 -44.04 -13.42 -0.72
C GLU A 81 -42.76 -13.93 -1.40
N GLU A 82 -42.23 -13.19 -2.38
CA GLU A 82 -40.94 -13.45 -3.03
C GLU A 82 -39.80 -13.32 -2.03
N ILE A 83 -39.81 -12.26 -1.21
CA ILE A 83 -38.84 -12.04 -0.14
C ILE A 83 -38.90 -13.17 0.90
N GLU A 84 -40.09 -13.63 1.30
CA GLU A 84 -40.24 -14.77 2.22
C GLU A 84 -39.77 -16.09 1.58
N THR A 85 -40.04 -16.31 0.30
CA THR A 85 -39.58 -17.50 -0.42
C THR A 85 -38.05 -17.54 -0.46
N ILE A 86 -37.41 -16.39 -0.76
CA ILE A 86 -35.96 -16.23 -0.70
C ILE A 86 -35.46 -16.63 0.68
N LEU A 87 -36.03 -16.09 1.77
CA LEU A 87 -35.64 -16.44 3.14
C LEU A 87 -35.68 -17.95 3.42
N THR A 88 -36.73 -18.64 2.97
CA THR A 88 -36.88 -20.07 3.22
C THR A 88 -35.86 -20.94 2.48
N GLU A 89 -35.40 -20.50 1.30
CA GLU A 89 -34.33 -21.19 0.55
C GLU A 89 -32.93 -20.84 1.07
N VAL A 90 -32.85 -19.75 1.83
CA VAL A 90 -31.65 -19.11 2.36
C VAL A 90 -31.45 -19.40 3.86
N ASN A 91 -32.22 -20.33 4.44
CA ASN A 91 -32.30 -20.62 5.88
C ASN A 91 -30.96 -20.89 6.62
N ASP A 92 -29.84 -21.06 5.91
CA ASP A 92 -28.48 -21.25 6.48
C ASP A 92 -27.50 -20.11 6.20
N LEU A 93 -27.93 -19.01 5.57
CA LEU A 93 -27.05 -17.88 5.24
C LEU A 93 -26.91 -16.94 6.44
N PRO A 94 -25.76 -16.27 6.61
CA PRO A 94 -25.49 -15.43 7.78
C PRO A 94 -26.31 -14.13 7.84
N TYR A 95 -27.21 -13.88 6.87
CA TYR A 95 -27.98 -12.65 6.76
C TYR A 95 -28.97 -12.48 7.93
N GLN A 96 -29.09 -11.26 8.45
CA GLN A 96 -29.99 -10.94 9.56
C GLN A 96 -31.46 -10.92 9.11
N ASN A 97 -31.70 -10.61 7.84
CA ASN A 97 -33.03 -10.53 7.24
C ASN A 97 -32.97 -10.65 5.71
N ALA A 98 -34.15 -10.71 5.09
CA ALA A 98 -34.30 -10.91 3.66
C ALA A 98 -33.80 -9.73 2.82
N VAL A 99 -33.92 -8.52 3.37
CA VAL A 99 -33.49 -7.29 2.69
C VAL A 99 -31.98 -7.34 2.50
N GLU A 100 -31.24 -7.70 3.55
CA GLU A 100 -29.79 -7.90 3.47
C GLU A 100 -29.41 -9.01 2.47
N ALA A 101 -30.14 -10.13 2.45
CA ALA A 101 -29.91 -11.20 1.49
C ALA A 101 -30.09 -10.74 0.03
N VAL A 102 -31.11 -9.91 -0.23
CA VAL A 102 -31.39 -9.32 -1.54
C VAL A 102 -30.31 -8.31 -1.92
N GLU A 103 -29.70 -7.59 -0.98
CA GLU A 103 -28.61 -6.66 -1.30
C GLU A 103 -27.32 -7.36 -1.77
N PHE A 104 -27.07 -8.61 -1.33
CA PHE A 104 -25.98 -9.44 -1.85
C PHE A 104 -26.30 -10.09 -3.20
N SER A 105 -27.54 -10.02 -3.67
CA SER A 105 -27.93 -10.60 -4.95
C SER A 105 -27.35 -9.83 -6.13
N ARG A 106 -27.12 -10.54 -7.24
CA ARG A 106 -26.68 -9.93 -8.50
C ARG A 106 -27.83 -9.95 -9.51
N PRO A 107 -28.40 -8.79 -9.85
CA PRO A 107 -29.46 -8.70 -10.83
C PRO A 107 -28.90 -8.75 -12.25
N THR A 108 -29.64 -9.37 -13.16
CA THR A 108 -29.38 -9.37 -14.59
C THR A 108 -30.68 -9.14 -15.34
N VAL A 109 -30.66 -8.28 -16.35
CA VAL A 109 -31.83 -8.03 -17.20
C VAL A 109 -31.59 -8.59 -18.58
N LEU A 110 -32.52 -9.42 -19.04
CA LEU A 110 -32.56 -9.93 -20.40
C LEU A 110 -33.84 -9.44 -21.09
N SER A 111 -33.76 -9.14 -22.39
CA SER A 111 -34.94 -8.79 -23.17
C SER A 111 -34.84 -9.35 -24.58
N ASN A 112 -35.99 -9.75 -25.13
CA ASN A 112 -36.16 -10.15 -26.53
C ASN A 112 -37.02 -9.14 -27.33
N GLY A 113 -37.28 -7.96 -26.77
CA GLY A 113 -38.09 -6.90 -27.39
C GLY A 113 -39.58 -6.92 -27.02
N THR A 114 -40.14 -8.05 -26.59
CA THR A 114 -41.53 -8.17 -26.12
C THR A 114 -41.64 -8.56 -24.65
N THR A 115 -40.59 -9.20 -24.13
CA THR A 115 -40.49 -9.64 -22.74
C THR A 115 -39.23 -9.07 -22.13
N LEU A 116 -39.32 -8.71 -20.85
CA LEU A 116 -38.21 -8.37 -19.99
C LEU A 116 -38.13 -9.41 -18.87
N LEU A 117 -36.96 -10.01 -18.70
CA LEU A 117 -36.68 -10.98 -17.66
C LEU A 117 -35.68 -10.36 -16.68
N TYR A 118 -36.11 -10.18 -15.43
CA TYR A 118 -35.28 -9.72 -14.34
C TYR A 118 -34.86 -10.93 -13.51
N ILE A 119 -33.58 -11.30 -13.58
CA ILE A 119 -33.03 -12.46 -12.90
C ILE A 119 -32.23 -11.99 -11.70
N LEU A 120 -32.53 -12.52 -10.52
CA LEU A 120 -31.76 -12.28 -9.30
C LEU A 120 -30.93 -13.51 -8.95
N ALA A 121 -29.62 -13.40 -9.08
CA ALA A 121 -28.70 -14.44 -8.63
C ALA A 121 -28.33 -14.21 -7.16
N LEU A 122 -28.86 -15.05 -6.28
CA LEU A 122 -28.52 -15.03 -4.85
C LEU A 122 -27.28 -15.88 -4.60
N PRO A 123 -26.23 -15.34 -3.96
CA PRO A 123 -25.05 -16.13 -3.62
C PRO A 123 -25.39 -17.15 -2.55
N LYS A 124 -25.02 -18.41 -2.78
CA LYS A 124 -25.01 -19.44 -1.74
C LYS A 124 -23.74 -19.26 -0.92
N VAL A 125 -23.91 -18.97 0.36
CA VAL A 125 -22.80 -18.78 1.31
C VAL A 125 -22.65 -20.03 2.16
N SER A 126 -21.41 -20.40 2.44
CA SER A 126 -21.11 -21.44 3.42
C SER A 126 -21.50 -20.97 4.83
N ASN A 127 -21.90 -21.91 5.70
CA ASN A 127 -22.16 -21.60 7.12
C ASN A 127 -20.87 -21.39 7.93
N ARG A 128 -19.69 -21.57 7.32
CA ARG A 128 -18.40 -21.35 7.95
C ARG A 128 -18.13 -19.86 8.11
N ARG A 129 -17.78 -19.48 9.34
CA ARG A 129 -17.39 -18.10 9.67
C ARG A 129 -15.87 -18.00 9.73
N TYR A 130 -15.38 -16.90 9.18
CA TYR A 130 -13.97 -16.57 9.17
C TYR A 130 -13.79 -15.18 9.79
N GLU A 131 -12.70 -14.99 10.52
CA GLU A 131 -12.22 -13.68 10.90
C GLU A 131 -11.40 -13.11 9.75
N LEU A 132 -11.71 -11.87 9.34
CA LEU A 132 -10.97 -11.18 8.30
C LEU A 132 -9.89 -10.30 8.94
N VAL A 133 -8.63 -10.58 8.62
CA VAL A 133 -7.49 -9.84 9.17
C VAL A 133 -6.66 -9.22 8.07
N ARG A 134 -6.00 -8.11 8.41
CA ARG A 134 -4.99 -7.48 7.55
C ARG A 134 -3.62 -7.59 8.19
N LEU A 135 -2.63 -7.97 7.40
CA LEU A 135 -1.24 -8.06 7.84
C LEU A 135 -0.41 -6.95 7.22
N TYR A 136 0.32 -6.25 8.09
CA TYR A 136 1.28 -5.22 7.71
C TYR A 136 2.67 -5.67 8.18
N PRO A 137 3.62 -5.95 7.27
CA PRO A 137 4.91 -6.49 7.64
C PRO A 137 5.80 -5.38 8.21
N THR A 138 6.25 -5.54 9.44
CA THR A 138 7.14 -4.58 10.11
C THR A 138 8.60 -4.86 9.77
N VAL A 139 9.40 -3.80 9.59
CA VAL A 139 10.86 -3.91 9.53
C VAL A 139 11.42 -3.89 10.95
N SER A 140 12.06 -4.98 11.37
CA SER A 140 12.70 -5.12 12.68
C SER A 140 14.08 -5.75 12.53
N GLY A 141 15.11 -5.15 13.14
CA GLY A 141 16.49 -5.59 13.00
C GLY A 141 16.99 -5.61 11.54
N GLY A 142 16.47 -4.71 10.70
CA GLY A 142 16.78 -4.64 9.26
C GLY A 142 16.20 -5.78 8.42
N ARG A 143 15.20 -6.49 8.95
CA ARG A 143 14.52 -7.60 8.27
C ARG A 143 13.00 -7.44 8.32
N GLN A 144 12.35 -7.98 7.32
CA GLN A 144 10.89 -7.92 7.15
C GLN A 144 10.41 -9.26 6.62
N ILE A 145 9.29 -9.78 7.11
CA ILE A 145 8.71 -11.03 6.60
C ILE A 145 8.17 -10.78 5.19
N VAL A 146 8.42 -11.72 4.28
CA VAL A 146 7.82 -11.71 2.94
C VAL A 146 6.32 -11.98 3.06
N LEU A 147 5.51 -11.01 2.67
CA LEU A 147 4.06 -11.15 2.54
C LEU A 147 3.67 -11.00 1.07
N GLU A 148 3.07 -12.04 0.50
CA GLU A 148 2.53 -12.02 -0.87
C GLU A 148 1.13 -11.37 -0.91
N HIS A 149 0.37 -11.53 0.17
CA HIS A 149 -0.97 -11.00 0.34
C HIS A 149 -1.09 -10.28 1.69
N HIS A 150 -2.03 -9.33 1.77
CA HIS A 150 -2.21 -8.48 2.95
C HIS A 150 -3.55 -8.70 3.64
N LYS A 151 -4.47 -9.46 3.04
CA LYS A 151 -5.81 -9.74 3.58
C LYS A 151 -5.99 -11.24 3.68
N PHE A 152 -6.47 -11.71 4.83
CA PHE A 152 -6.63 -13.13 5.11
C PHE A 152 -7.97 -13.39 5.79
N ALA A 153 -8.62 -14.48 5.41
CA ALA A 153 -9.79 -15.02 6.09
C ALA A 153 -9.35 -16.29 6.84
N LEU A 154 -9.44 -16.26 8.17
CA LEU A 154 -9.01 -17.37 9.02
C LEU A 154 -10.17 -17.94 9.82
N ASN A 155 -10.16 -19.25 10.00
CA ASN A 155 -10.93 -19.91 11.05
C ASN A 155 -9.99 -20.87 11.82
N GLY A 156 -10.52 -21.70 12.72
CA GLY A 156 -9.69 -22.63 13.49
C GLY A 156 -8.92 -23.67 12.64
N GLU A 157 -9.38 -23.97 11.43
CA GLU A 157 -8.93 -25.12 10.62
C GLU A 157 -8.28 -24.70 9.29
N GLU A 158 -8.76 -23.63 8.67
CA GLU A 158 -8.44 -23.19 7.32
C GLU A 158 -8.04 -21.72 7.32
N THR A 159 -7.21 -21.36 6.36
CA THR A 159 -6.73 -20.01 6.14
C THR A 159 -6.73 -19.73 4.65
N TYR A 160 -7.36 -18.63 4.27
CA TYR A 160 -7.39 -18.18 2.88
C TYR A 160 -6.70 -16.82 2.76
N ALA A 161 -5.91 -16.64 1.72
CA ALA A 161 -5.55 -15.31 1.25
C ALA A 161 -6.69 -14.74 0.41
N VAL A 162 -7.09 -13.50 0.69
CA VAL A 162 -8.13 -12.79 -0.08
C VAL A 162 -7.44 -11.97 -1.16
N VAL A 163 -7.61 -12.37 -2.42
CA VAL A 163 -6.93 -11.75 -3.57
C VAL A 163 -7.83 -10.81 -4.36
N GLY A 164 -9.14 -11.02 -4.32
CA GLY A 164 -10.12 -10.19 -5.00
C GLY A 164 -10.96 -9.34 -4.05
N SER A 165 -12.21 -9.12 -4.42
CA SER A 165 -13.11 -8.21 -3.73
C SER A 165 -14.20 -8.97 -2.98
N CYS A 166 -14.35 -8.67 -1.70
CA CYS A 166 -15.48 -9.15 -0.91
C CYS A 166 -16.55 -8.05 -0.81
N SER A 167 -17.81 -8.45 -0.84
CA SER A 167 -18.94 -7.55 -0.58
C SER A 167 -19.16 -7.46 0.92
N SER A 168 -19.37 -6.25 1.44
CA SER A 168 -19.66 -6.05 2.86
C SER A 168 -20.95 -5.26 3.03
N ILE A 169 -21.83 -5.74 3.88
CA ILE A 169 -23.09 -5.09 4.25
C ILE A 169 -23.19 -5.16 5.77
N GLY A 170 -23.29 -3.99 6.41
CA GLY A 170 -23.20 -3.88 7.87
C GLY A 170 -21.92 -4.55 8.40
N ASN A 171 -22.09 -5.59 9.21
CA ASN A 171 -20.99 -6.34 9.83
C ASN A 171 -20.70 -7.68 9.12
N ILE A 172 -21.38 -7.96 8.00
CA ILE A 172 -21.23 -9.21 7.26
C ILE A 172 -20.42 -8.94 6.01
N THR A 173 -19.34 -9.70 5.85
CA THR A 173 -18.52 -9.71 4.64
C THR A 173 -18.62 -11.07 3.98
N VAL A 174 -18.97 -11.09 2.70
CA VAL A 174 -19.05 -12.29 1.87
C VAL A 174 -18.01 -12.18 0.76
N CYS A 175 -17.13 -13.18 0.71
CA CYS A 175 -16.08 -13.28 -0.30
C CYS A 175 -16.44 -14.39 -1.31
N PRO A 176 -16.35 -14.14 -2.62
CA PRO A 176 -16.46 -15.19 -3.63
C PRO A 176 -15.33 -16.22 -3.49
N GLU A 177 -15.62 -17.49 -3.76
CA GLU A 177 -14.62 -18.57 -3.62
C GLU A 177 -13.47 -18.39 -4.62
N GLU A 178 -13.75 -17.89 -5.82
CA GLU A 178 -12.75 -17.59 -6.85
C GLU A 178 -11.74 -16.51 -6.42
N ASP A 179 -12.10 -15.68 -5.43
CA ASP A 179 -11.26 -14.61 -4.88
C ASP A 179 -10.50 -15.04 -3.63
N LEU A 180 -10.57 -16.33 -3.27
CA LEU A 180 -9.91 -16.95 -2.12
C LEU A 180 -8.86 -17.98 -2.56
N ILE A 181 -7.65 -17.85 -2.04
CA ILE A 181 -6.57 -18.83 -2.24
C ILE A 181 -6.34 -19.56 -0.92
N ALA A 182 -6.62 -20.86 -0.89
CA ALA A 182 -6.34 -21.70 0.28
C ALA A 182 -4.83 -21.76 0.54
N LEU A 183 -4.45 -21.50 1.79
CA LEU A 183 -3.06 -21.59 2.23
C LEU A 183 -2.79 -22.94 2.91
N GLU A 184 -1.57 -23.43 2.79
CA GLU A 184 -1.14 -24.60 3.57
C GLU A 184 -1.00 -24.20 5.05
N GLU A 185 -1.70 -24.89 5.94
CA GLU A 185 -1.72 -24.58 7.38
C GLU A 185 -0.35 -24.73 8.08
N ASN A 186 0.60 -25.41 7.44
CA ASN A 186 1.99 -25.53 7.91
C ASN A 186 2.91 -24.40 7.41
N SER A 187 2.42 -23.54 6.51
CA SER A 187 3.19 -22.41 5.98
C SER A 187 3.33 -21.28 7.01
N CYS A 188 4.21 -20.32 6.69
CA CYS A 188 4.54 -19.19 7.56
C CYS A 188 3.29 -18.46 8.10
N ILE A 189 2.39 -18.01 7.22
CA ILE A 189 1.31 -17.08 7.61
C ILE A 189 0.25 -17.73 8.50
N PRO A 190 -0.33 -18.90 8.17
CA PRO A 190 -1.27 -19.58 9.07
C PRO A 190 -0.65 -19.86 10.44
N ARG A 191 0.62 -20.29 10.51
CA ARG A 191 1.33 -20.52 11.78
C ARG A 191 1.59 -19.24 12.56
N LEU A 192 1.85 -18.11 11.89
CA LEU A 192 1.97 -16.82 12.55
C LEU A 192 0.64 -16.34 13.16
N LEU A 193 -0.45 -16.55 12.43
CA LEU A 193 -1.79 -16.10 12.84
C LEU A 193 -2.40 -16.98 13.94
N LYS A 194 -2.25 -18.30 13.83
CA LYS A 194 -2.90 -19.28 14.72
C LYS A 194 -1.99 -19.75 15.86
N GLY A 195 -0.71 -19.42 15.82
CA GLY A 195 0.28 -19.87 16.79
C GLY A 195 1.03 -21.13 16.38
N GLY A 196 2.15 -21.39 17.06
CA GLY A 196 2.99 -22.57 16.84
C GLY A 196 4.35 -22.24 16.23
N HIS A 197 4.90 -23.18 15.46
CA HIS A 197 6.22 -23.04 14.84
C HIS A 197 6.05 -22.59 13.38
N ALA A 198 6.54 -21.41 13.05
CA ALA A 198 6.46 -20.82 11.72
C ALA A 198 7.85 -20.76 11.08
N SER A 199 7.99 -21.24 9.85
CA SER A 199 9.22 -21.10 9.06
C SER A 199 8.98 -20.05 7.99
N CYS A 200 9.60 -18.88 8.13
CA CYS A 200 9.29 -17.69 7.34
C CYS A 200 10.48 -17.21 6.51
N SER A 201 10.19 -16.74 5.30
CA SER A 201 11.16 -16.06 4.44
C SER A 201 11.20 -14.57 4.73
N TYR A 202 12.39 -13.98 4.69
CA TYR A 202 12.63 -12.59 5.02
C TYR A 202 13.23 -11.80 3.86
N LEU A 203 12.89 -10.51 3.82
CA LEU A 203 13.60 -9.48 3.09
C LEU A 203 14.53 -8.74 4.04
N ARG A 204 15.74 -8.44 3.60
CA ARG A 204 16.58 -7.43 4.25
C ARG A 204 16.12 -6.06 3.75
N SER A 205 15.65 -5.23 4.67
CA SER A 205 15.07 -3.93 4.37
C SER A 205 15.46 -2.93 5.45
N ASN A 206 15.76 -1.71 5.03
CA ASN A 206 15.92 -0.51 5.84
C ASN A 206 14.84 0.53 5.49
N GLU A 207 13.84 0.12 4.71
CA GLU A 207 12.77 1.00 4.26
C GLU A 207 11.93 1.45 5.45
N GLU A 208 11.69 2.75 5.51
CA GLU A 208 10.76 3.36 6.45
C GLU A 208 9.39 3.45 5.79
N VAL A 209 8.37 2.91 6.46
CA VAL A 209 7.00 2.88 5.95
C VAL A 209 6.14 3.86 6.73
N VAL A 210 5.44 4.74 6.01
CA VAL A 210 4.37 5.61 6.52
C VAL A 210 3.14 5.36 5.66
N GLN A 211 2.13 4.69 6.22
CA GLN A 211 0.96 4.25 5.47
C GLN A 211 -0.33 4.48 6.25
N LEU A 212 -1.31 5.13 5.62
CA LEU A 212 -2.67 5.16 6.14
C LEU A 212 -3.32 3.79 5.92
N VAL A 213 -3.65 3.09 7.00
CA VAL A 213 -4.24 1.74 6.98
C VAL A 213 -5.75 1.82 6.79
N GLU A 214 -6.36 2.77 7.50
CA GLU A 214 -7.77 3.07 7.50
C GLU A 214 -7.95 4.52 7.97
N ASP A 215 -9.16 5.07 7.83
CA ASP A 215 -9.44 6.42 8.31
C ASP A 215 -9.10 6.53 9.81
N GLY A 216 -8.27 7.52 10.17
CA GLY A 216 -7.79 7.67 11.55
C GLY A 216 -6.78 6.66 12.07
N THR A 217 -6.22 5.79 11.21
CA THR A 217 -5.16 4.85 11.63
C THR A 217 -3.97 4.87 10.69
N LEU A 218 -2.82 5.32 11.21
CA LEU A 218 -1.54 5.37 10.51
C LEU A 218 -0.62 4.26 11.02
N PHE A 219 -0.03 3.51 10.09
CA PHE A 219 1.02 2.54 10.36
C PHE A 219 2.38 3.13 10.02
N LEU A 220 3.27 3.10 11.00
CA LEU A 220 4.64 3.53 10.92
C LEU A 220 5.55 2.32 11.14
N SER A 221 6.46 2.01 10.22
CA SER A 221 7.43 0.92 10.42
C SER A 221 8.85 1.39 10.18
N ASN A 222 9.76 1.03 11.09
CA ASN A 222 11.15 1.48 11.09
C ASN A 222 11.26 3.01 10.92
N TYR A 223 10.33 3.72 11.58
CA TYR A 223 10.17 5.15 11.52
C TYR A 223 11.16 5.84 12.44
N ASN A 224 11.83 6.87 11.93
CA ASN A 224 12.67 7.74 12.73
C ASN A 224 12.42 9.20 12.32
N GLY A 225 11.66 9.92 13.14
CA GLY A 225 11.33 11.30 12.84
C GLY A 225 10.28 11.91 13.76
N SER A 226 9.77 13.07 13.34
CA SER A 226 8.76 13.82 14.06
C SER A 226 7.34 13.56 13.51
N LEU A 227 6.44 13.22 14.42
CA LEU A 227 4.99 13.25 14.19
C LEU A 227 4.43 14.50 14.87
N ALA A 228 3.86 15.40 14.08
CA ALA A 228 3.28 16.65 14.58
C ALA A 228 1.75 16.55 14.62
N THR A 229 1.16 17.01 15.71
CA THR A 229 -0.28 17.20 15.85
C THR A 229 -0.58 18.67 16.13
N LEU A 230 -1.85 19.06 16.29
CA LEU A 230 -2.18 20.46 16.56
C LEU A 230 -1.64 20.95 17.91
N GLU A 231 -1.48 20.04 18.87
CA GLU A 231 -1.10 20.36 20.24
C GLU A 231 0.37 20.08 20.55
N ARG A 232 0.99 19.10 19.88
CA ARG A 232 2.32 18.62 20.24
C ARG A 232 3.06 17.94 19.08
N ASP A 233 4.38 18.04 19.12
CA ASP A 233 5.30 17.24 18.33
C ASP A 233 5.85 16.05 19.13
N TYR A 234 5.82 14.87 18.53
CA TYR A 234 6.34 13.62 19.06
C TYR A 234 7.56 13.19 18.25
N GLN A 235 8.66 12.87 18.94
CA GLN A 235 9.80 12.21 18.31
C GLN A 235 9.63 10.70 18.49
N LEU A 236 9.56 9.98 17.37
CA LEU A 236 9.26 8.55 17.33
C LEU A 236 10.41 7.80 16.68
N GLU A 237 10.83 6.70 17.33
CA GLU A 237 11.85 5.79 16.81
C GLU A 237 11.34 4.35 16.95
N GLY A 238 11.01 3.72 15.83
CA GLY A 238 10.55 2.33 15.79
C GLY A 238 9.29 2.11 14.96
N THR A 239 8.47 1.15 15.37
CA THR A 239 7.24 0.77 14.67
C THR A 239 6.04 1.09 15.55
N TYR A 240 5.05 1.77 14.98
CA TYR A 240 3.88 2.29 15.69
C TYR A 240 2.60 2.12 14.88
N ILE A 241 1.50 1.92 15.58
CA ILE A 241 0.15 2.16 15.07
C ILE A 241 -0.33 3.43 15.77
N VAL A 242 -0.60 4.47 15.00
CA VAL A 242 -1.06 5.77 15.49
C VAL A 242 -2.54 5.89 15.16
N GLN A 243 -3.37 5.96 16.20
CA GLN A 243 -4.81 6.18 16.08
C GLN A 243 -5.12 7.62 16.46
N PHE A 244 -5.87 8.31 15.61
CA PHE A 244 -6.23 9.72 15.79
C PHE A 244 -7.65 9.99 15.28
N ASN A 245 -8.34 10.96 15.88
CA ASN A 245 -9.74 11.29 15.60
C ASN A 245 -9.96 12.79 15.57
N ASN A 246 -10.67 13.29 14.56
CA ASN A 246 -11.01 14.70 14.45
C ASN A 246 -9.79 15.62 14.56
N GLU A 247 -8.62 15.13 14.13
CA GLU A 247 -7.35 15.83 14.20
C GLU A 247 -6.57 15.65 12.89
N VAL A 248 -5.69 16.61 12.61
CA VAL A 248 -4.73 16.51 11.51
C VAL A 248 -3.39 16.08 12.09
N VAL A 249 -2.89 14.93 11.62
CA VAL A 249 -1.57 14.41 11.98
C VAL A 249 -0.63 14.64 10.80
N ALA A 250 0.48 15.33 11.05
CA ALA A 250 1.50 15.62 10.05
C ALA A 250 2.73 14.72 10.25
N VAL A 251 3.08 13.96 9.21
CA VAL A 251 4.24 13.06 9.17
C VAL A 251 4.96 13.24 7.84
N ARG A 252 6.28 13.50 7.86
CA ARG A 252 7.10 13.68 6.63
C ARG A 252 6.50 14.66 5.61
N ASN A 253 6.02 15.80 6.09
CA ASN A 253 5.36 16.84 5.27
C ASN A 253 4.05 16.39 4.59
N GLN A 254 3.47 15.26 5.02
CA GLN A 254 2.14 14.82 4.60
C GLN A 254 1.18 14.97 5.77
N ASN A 255 -0.03 15.46 5.47
CA ASN A 255 -1.08 15.65 6.45
C ASN A 255 -2.14 14.57 6.28
N PHE A 256 -2.44 13.87 7.37
CA PHE A 256 -3.47 12.86 7.45
C PHE A 256 -4.61 13.39 8.31
N THR A 257 -5.84 13.27 7.81
CA THR A 257 -7.05 13.74 8.49
C THR A 257 -8.01 12.58 8.68
N ALA A 258 -8.63 12.51 9.85
CA ALA A 258 -9.58 11.46 10.17
C ALA A 258 -10.94 12.05 10.53
N TYR A 259 -11.99 11.49 9.93
CA TYR A 259 -13.37 11.89 10.19
C TYR A 259 -14.15 10.79 10.94
N SER A 260 -13.65 9.55 10.90
CA SER A 260 -14.20 8.38 11.57
C SER A 260 -13.54 8.13 12.92
N ALA A 261 -14.34 7.68 13.88
CA ALA A 261 -13.87 7.21 15.19
C ALA A 261 -13.73 5.67 15.27
N ASN A 262 -13.95 4.95 14.17
CA ASN A 262 -13.75 3.50 14.13
C ASN A 262 -12.30 3.19 13.77
N HIS A 263 -11.54 2.70 14.74
CA HIS A 263 -10.18 2.22 14.52
C HIS A 263 -10.15 0.70 14.42
N PRO A 264 -9.42 0.13 13.45
CA PRO A 264 -9.06 -1.28 13.49
C PRO A 264 -8.28 -1.58 14.77
N MET A 265 -8.63 -2.69 15.42
CA MET A 265 -7.92 -3.16 16.60
C MET A 265 -6.71 -3.99 16.16
N ALA A 266 -5.53 -3.68 16.71
CA ALA A 266 -4.36 -4.54 16.54
C ALA A 266 -4.58 -5.85 17.30
N LEU A 267 -4.35 -6.98 16.64
CA LEU A 267 -4.41 -8.28 17.31
C LEU A 267 -3.29 -8.38 18.35
N PRO A 268 -3.56 -9.00 19.51
CA PRO A 268 -2.54 -9.25 20.51
C PRO A 268 -1.45 -10.16 19.94
N PRO A 269 -0.21 -10.07 20.47
CA PRO A 269 0.88 -10.92 20.01
C PRO A 269 0.53 -12.40 20.22
N VAL A 270 0.62 -13.17 19.15
CA VAL A 270 0.40 -14.63 19.18
C VAL A 270 1.74 -15.31 19.48
N LEU A 271 1.76 -16.20 20.48
CA LEU A 271 2.96 -16.94 20.85
C LEU A 271 3.38 -17.86 19.69
N THR A 272 4.44 -17.47 19.01
CA THR A 272 4.95 -18.17 17.82
C THR A 272 6.46 -18.31 17.91
N ASN A 273 6.96 -19.50 17.60
CA ASN A 273 8.38 -19.73 17.41
C ASN A 273 8.69 -19.58 15.92
N ILE A 274 9.45 -18.55 15.56
CA ILE A 274 9.72 -18.23 14.16
C ILE A 274 11.14 -18.65 13.80
N THR A 275 11.26 -19.57 12.85
CA THR A 275 12.53 -19.95 12.22
C THR A 275 12.69 -19.25 10.87
N VAL A 276 13.94 -19.07 10.45
CA VAL A 276 14.26 -18.41 9.18
C VAL A 276 14.39 -19.47 8.09
N ALA A 277 13.49 -19.46 7.11
CA ALA A 277 13.57 -20.32 5.93
C ALA A 277 14.59 -19.79 4.90
N GLY A 278 14.71 -18.46 4.81
CA GLY A 278 15.61 -17.78 3.89
C GLY A 278 15.58 -16.27 4.09
N CYS A 279 16.63 -15.58 3.60
CA CYS A 279 16.72 -14.13 3.65
C CYS A 279 17.32 -13.61 2.33
N ARG A 280 16.62 -12.70 1.65
CA ARG A 280 17.09 -12.04 0.42
C ARG A 280 17.05 -10.52 0.58
N PRO A 281 17.89 -9.75 -0.09
CA PRO A 281 17.81 -8.30 0.00
C PRO A 281 16.56 -7.77 -0.73
N SER A 282 15.93 -6.74 -0.17
CA SER A 282 14.91 -5.95 -0.88
C SER A 282 15.58 -5.08 -1.95
N LEU A 283 14.81 -4.67 -2.96
CA LEU A 283 15.34 -3.81 -4.02
C LEU A 283 15.80 -2.46 -3.48
N GLY A 284 15.02 -1.84 -2.58
CA GLY A 284 15.40 -0.58 -1.92
C GLY A 284 16.71 -0.70 -1.15
N TYR A 285 16.89 -1.80 -0.40
CA TYR A 285 18.16 -2.05 0.28
C TYR A 285 19.35 -2.15 -0.67
N VAL A 286 19.19 -2.83 -1.82
CA VAL A 286 20.26 -2.95 -2.82
C VAL A 286 20.60 -1.57 -3.40
N ASP A 287 19.59 -0.76 -3.71
CA ASP A 287 19.77 0.58 -4.26
C ASP A 287 20.47 1.53 -3.28
N ASP A 288 20.08 1.51 -2.01
CA ASP A 288 20.72 2.29 -0.95
C ASP A 288 22.19 1.92 -0.78
N VAL A 289 22.50 0.62 -0.73
CA VAL A 289 23.88 0.13 -0.61
C VAL A 289 24.69 0.51 -1.85
N ASN A 290 24.10 0.41 -3.05
CA ASN A 290 24.76 0.82 -4.29
C ASN A 290 25.05 2.32 -4.31
N THR A 291 24.10 3.15 -3.85
CA THR A 291 24.25 4.60 -3.75
C THR A 291 25.33 4.98 -2.73
N GLN A 292 25.35 4.34 -1.57
CA GLN A 292 26.41 4.54 -0.57
C GLN A 292 27.79 4.14 -1.11
N ASN A 293 27.87 3.00 -1.80
CA ASN A 293 29.13 2.52 -2.40
C ASN A 293 29.64 3.47 -3.50
N THR A 294 28.76 3.94 -4.38
CA THR A 294 29.14 4.91 -5.43
C THR A 294 29.60 6.24 -4.83
N GLN A 295 28.94 6.74 -3.78
CA GLN A 295 29.39 7.92 -3.03
C GLN A 295 30.77 7.70 -2.40
N ALA A 296 30.98 6.58 -1.72
CA ALA A 296 32.27 6.24 -1.11
C ALA A 296 33.39 6.16 -2.15
N MET A 297 33.14 5.50 -3.29
CA MET A 297 34.10 5.42 -4.40
C MET A 297 34.42 6.80 -4.99
N SER A 298 33.41 7.68 -5.12
CA SER A 298 33.64 9.06 -5.57
C SER A 298 34.49 9.87 -4.59
N GLY A 299 34.32 9.62 -3.29
CA GLY A 299 35.15 10.21 -2.22
C GLY A 299 36.61 9.74 -2.30
N VAL A 300 36.84 8.44 -2.51
CA VAL A 300 38.18 7.88 -2.68
C VAL A 300 38.85 8.43 -3.94
N SER A 301 38.14 8.51 -5.07
CA SER A 301 38.66 9.10 -6.31
C SER A 301 39.06 10.57 -6.15
N ARG A 302 38.26 11.36 -5.42
CA ARG A 302 38.62 12.74 -5.06
C ARG A 302 39.85 12.82 -4.15
N GLY A 303 39.96 11.93 -3.16
CA GLY A 303 41.12 11.87 -2.29
C GLY A 303 42.41 11.54 -3.05
N VAL A 304 42.34 10.60 -3.99
CA VAL A 304 43.48 10.20 -4.82
C VAL A 304 43.87 11.31 -5.81
N THR A 305 42.90 11.95 -6.47
CA THR A 305 43.20 13.08 -7.39
C THR A 305 43.80 14.27 -6.65
N PHE A 306 43.32 14.59 -5.44
CA PHE A 306 43.89 15.65 -4.61
C PHE A 306 45.34 15.31 -4.19
N SER A 307 45.62 14.05 -3.83
CA SER A 307 46.98 13.59 -3.50
C SER A 307 47.93 13.74 -4.70
N TYR A 308 47.52 13.32 -5.90
CA TYR A 308 48.33 13.47 -7.12
C TYR A 308 48.61 14.93 -7.48
N VAL A 309 47.62 15.82 -7.35
CA VAL A 309 47.82 17.26 -7.62
C VAL A 309 48.79 17.85 -6.61
N LEU A 310 48.72 17.44 -5.34
CA LEU A 310 49.61 17.92 -4.30
C LEU A 310 51.05 17.43 -4.52
N GLU A 311 51.25 16.16 -4.88
CA GLU A 311 52.55 15.61 -5.26
C GLU A 311 53.13 16.28 -6.53
N ALA A 312 52.31 16.50 -7.57
CA ALA A 312 52.73 17.20 -8.77
C ALA A 312 53.14 18.66 -8.49
N SER A 313 52.45 19.34 -7.57
CA SER A 313 52.80 20.70 -7.16
C SER A 313 54.13 20.74 -6.39
N LEU A 314 54.35 19.78 -5.49
CA LEU A 314 55.59 19.67 -4.69
C LEU A 314 56.80 19.38 -5.58
N THR A 315 56.65 18.46 -6.53
CA THR A 315 57.72 18.14 -7.48
C THR A 315 58.09 19.34 -8.36
N LEU A 316 57.10 20.11 -8.82
CA LEU A 316 57.33 21.34 -9.58
C LEU A 316 58.05 22.42 -8.75
N VAL A 317 57.67 22.60 -7.49
CA VAL A 317 58.35 23.54 -6.57
C VAL A 317 59.80 23.13 -6.34
N VAL A 318 60.07 21.85 -6.08
CA VAL A 318 61.45 21.34 -5.89
C VAL A 318 62.28 21.54 -7.16
N PHE A 319 61.70 21.27 -8.33
CA PHE A 319 62.37 21.49 -9.61
C PHE A 319 62.72 22.97 -9.83
N LEU A 320 61.80 23.90 -9.52
CA LEU A 320 62.05 25.34 -9.60
C LEU A 320 63.17 25.79 -8.66
N ILE A 321 63.22 25.27 -7.42
CA ILE A 321 64.30 25.56 -6.47
C ILE A 321 65.64 25.08 -7.01
N LEU A 322 65.71 23.83 -7.51
CA LEU A 322 66.92 23.29 -8.10
C LEU A 322 67.36 24.07 -9.34
N PHE A 323 66.41 24.52 -10.17
CA PHE A 323 66.69 25.35 -11.33
C PHE A 323 67.26 26.73 -10.94
N ILE A 324 66.71 27.37 -9.90
CA ILE A 324 67.23 28.63 -9.37
C ILE A 324 68.66 28.45 -8.83
N ILE A 325 68.92 27.39 -8.06
CA ILE A 325 70.26 27.08 -7.52
C ILE A 325 71.25 26.82 -8.65
N TRP A 326 70.88 25.99 -9.63
CA TRP A 326 71.72 25.69 -10.80
C TRP A 326 72.04 26.95 -11.61
N ARG A 327 71.04 27.82 -11.85
CA ARG A 327 71.23 29.10 -12.51
C ARG A 327 72.16 30.03 -11.73
N LYS A 328 72.09 30.02 -10.40
CA LYS A 328 72.96 30.84 -9.54
C LYS A 328 74.41 30.34 -9.53
N LEU A 329 74.62 29.02 -9.58
CA LEU A 329 75.95 28.40 -9.65
C LEU A 329 76.63 28.54 -11.02
N THR A 330 75.86 28.63 -12.10
CA THR A 330 76.38 28.77 -13.47
C THR A 330 76.56 30.23 -13.92
N SER A 331 76.09 31.20 -13.13
CA SER A 331 76.32 32.63 -13.38
C SER A 331 77.67 33.07 -12.81
N THR A 332 78.75 32.84 -13.56
CA THR A 332 80.08 33.38 -13.24
C THR A 332 80.15 34.88 -13.52
N GLU A 333 80.02 35.70 -12.48
CA GLU A 333 80.59 37.05 -12.46
C GLU A 333 81.89 37.06 -11.63
N GLY A 334 83.02 37.23 -12.33
CA GLY A 334 84.24 37.94 -11.91
C GLY A 334 85.00 37.52 -10.65
N ILE A 335 86.04 36.68 -10.81
CA ILE A 335 87.14 36.55 -9.83
C ILE A 335 88.25 37.53 -10.22
N PRO A 336 88.63 38.54 -9.40
CA PRO A 336 89.81 39.35 -9.68
C PRO A 336 91.08 38.65 -9.21
N THR A 337 92.08 38.67 -10.08
CA THR A 337 93.43 38.12 -9.91
C THR A 337 94.32 38.99 -9.01
N THR A 338 95.11 38.31 -8.19
CA THR A 338 96.18 38.83 -7.33
C THR A 338 97.32 39.48 -8.11
N ARG A 339 97.83 40.62 -7.62
CA ARG A 339 99.17 41.14 -7.96
C ARG A 339 99.95 41.56 -6.72
N VAL A 340 101.22 41.17 -6.77
CA VAL A 340 102.36 41.25 -5.84
C VAL A 340 102.96 42.67 -5.80
N ILE A 341 103.67 43.01 -4.70
CA ILE A 341 105.00 43.69 -4.60
C ILE A 341 105.14 44.24 -3.15
N THR A 342 105.95 43.63 -2.25
CA THR A 342 107.37 43.95 -1.91
C THR A 342 107.58 45.45 -1.66
N GLU A 343 108.15 45.95 -0.56
CA GLU A 343 109.39 45.65 0.14
C GLU A 343 109.39 46.59 1.36
N ASP A 344 109.91 46.17 2.51
CA ASP A 344 110.94 46.98 3.16
C ASP A 344 111.69 46.13 4.19
N LEU A 345 112.96 45.94 3.83
CA LEU A 345 114.08 45.60 4.69
C LEU A 345 114.04 46.54 5.92
N GLU A 346 114.46 46.15 7.11
CA GLU A 346 115.87 45.94 7.41
C GLU A 346 115.98 45.33 8.83
N SER A 347 116.64 44.19 8.94
CA SER A 347 117.30 43.74 10.18
C SER A 347 118.79 43.95 9.99
N PRO A 348 119.60 44.14 11.05
CA PRO A 348 120.15 42.92 11.66
C PRO A 348 120.55 43.07 13.14
N LYS A 349 120.35 42.00 13.93
CA LYS A 349 121.44 41.19 14.54
C LYS A 349 120.93 40.32 15.69
N ARG A 350 121.18 39.02 15.50
CA ARG A 350 121.34 37.97 16.50
C ARG A 350 122.14 38.42 17.73
N THR A 351 121.63 38.10 18.92
CA THR A 351 122.37 37.24 19.85
C THR A 351 121.40 36.48 20.77
N SER A 352 121.51 35.16 20.71
CA SER A 352 121.12 34.13 21.69
C SER A 352 121.67 34.48 23.09
N THR A 353 121.13 34.06 24.25
CA THR A 353 120.55 32.77 24.64
C THR A 353 119.92 32.89 26.05
N THR A 354 118.77 32.24 26.27
CA THR A 354 118.27 31.55 27.50
C THR A 354 118.54 32.11 28.92
N ALA A 355 117.48 32.31 29.72
CA ALA A 355 116.96 31.27 30.65
C ALA A 355 115.80 31.78 31.56
N TYR A 356 114.69 31.03 31.52
CA TYR A 356 113.84 30.57 32.64
C TYR A 356 112.92 31.49 33.50
N HIS A 357 111.70 30.94 33.69
CA HIS A 357 110.60 31.22 34.65
C HIS A 357 109.77 32.50 34.42
N SER A 358 108.44 32.53 34.53
CA SER A 358 107.45 31.66 35.18
C SER A 358 106.08 31.76 34.49
N VAL A 359 105.32 30.68 34.56
CA VAL A 359 103.91 30.57 34.14
C VAL A 359 103.01 31.48 34.97
N ASN A 360 102.31 32.39 34.30
CA ASN A 360 100.85 32.52 34.29
C ASN A 360 100.43 33.39 33.10
#